data_AF-A0A0J0YUZ1-F1
#
_entry.id   AF-A0A0J0YUZ1-F1
#
_cell.length_a   1.000
_cell.length_b   1.000
_cell.length_c   1.000
_cell.angle_alpha   90.00
_cell.angle_beta   90.00
_cell.angle_gamma   90.00
#
_symmetry.space_group_name_H-M   'P 1'
#
loop_
_entity.id
_entity.type
_entity.pdbx_description
1 polymer ?
#
loop_
_entity_poly.entity_id
_entity_poly.type
_entity_poly.pdbx_seq_one_letter_code
_entity_poly.pdbx_strand_id
1 'polypeptide(L)'
;MNSEVAASQVSASETVAASSGQDALENYSLSAFTVFGTTPNQWHFFVQPKEDGTNLLQMLAEGGVVNGEFEVRHSVDARGVQFSGKYNGENINLNISREICEDPQSGQKYEFKAVLDFGGKYYQGCALRESIEPAKN
;
A
#
# COMPACT_ATOMS: atom_id res chain seq x y z
N MET A 1 4.92 -31.85 -61.25
CA MET A 1 3.76 -30.96 -60.97
C MET A 1 3.18 -31.49 -59.67
N ASN A 2 3.36 -30.90 -58.48
CA ASN A 2 3.59 -29.51 -58.03
C ASN A 2 4.58 -29.53 -56.82
N SER A 3 5.62 -28.68 -56.80
CA SER A 3 5.73 -27.40 -56.05
C SER A 3 6.03 -27.53 -54.55
N GLU A 4 7.25 -27.11 -54.19
CA GLU A 4 7.68 -26.58 -52.89
C GLU A 4 6.72 -25.48 -52.38
N VAL A 5 6.59 -25.27 -51.06
CA VAL A 5 7.09 -24.11 -50.27
C VAL A 5 6.81 -24.35 -48.77
N ALA A 6 7.79 -24.06 -47.92
CA ALA A 6 7.63 -23.90 -46.48
C ALA A 6 6.71 -22.72 -46.10
N ALA A 7 5.92 -22.86 -45.03
CA ALA A 7 5.28 -21.75 -44.31
C ALA A 7 5.50 -22.00 -42.81
N SER A 8 6.41 -21.28 -42.16
CA SER A 8 6.24 -19.92 -41.63
C SER A 8 5.40 -19.87 -40.35
N GLN A 9 6.08 -19.34 -39.33
CA GLN A 9 5.65 -19.00 -37.98
C GLN A 9 4.29 -18.29 -37.92
N VAL A 10 3.52 -18.61 -36.88
CA VAL A 10 2.79 -17.59 -36.12
C VAL A 10 2.77 -17.98 -34.65
N SER A 11 3.55 -17.23 -33.88
CA SER A 11 3.25 -16.92 -32.48
C SER A 11 1.87 -16.25 -32.40
N ALA A 12 1.16 -16.49 -31.30
CA ALA A 12 -0.01 -15.75 -30.76
C ALA A 12 -1.22 -16.64 -30.48
N SER A 13 -1.42 -16.95 -29.21
CA SER A 13 -2.70 -16.64 -28.60
C SER A 13 -2.40 -15.78 -27.39
N GLU A 14 -2.29 -14.49 -27.68
CA GLU A 14 -2.52 -13.42 -26.73
C GLU A 14 -3.83 -13.73 -25.99
N THR A 15 -3.74 -14.15 -24.74
CA THR A 15 -4.83 -13.85 -23.82
C THR A 15 -4.50 -12.48 -23.26
N VAL A 16 -4.94 -11.45 -23.99
CA VAL A 16 -5.02 -10.10 -23.46
C VAL A 16 -5.96 -10.08 -22.26
N ALA A 17 -5.42 -9.56 -21.17
CA ALA A 17 -6.12 -8.77 -20.15
C ALA A 17 -7.31 -9.43 -19.42
N ALA A 18 -6.98 -10.11 -18.33
CA ALA A 18 -7.77 -9.99 -17.09
C ALA A 18 -6.87 -10.06 -15.85
N SER A 19 -5.70 -9.39 -15.87
CA SER A 19 -4.93 -9.16 -14.64
C SER A 19 -4.67 -7.68 -14.41
N SER A 20 -5.75 -6.91 -14.36
CA SER A 20 -5.69 -5.49 -14.01
C SER A 20 -6.40 -5.21 -12.69
N GLY A 21 -7.18 -6.18 -12.19
CA GLY A 21 -7.80 -6.16 -10.87
C GLY A 21 -6.96 -6.93 -9.86
N GLN A 22 -6.66 -8.20 -10.11
CA GLN A 22 -5.93 -9.05 -9.17
C GLN A 22 -4.44 -8.72 -9.05
N ASP A 23 -3.71 -8.53 -10.16
CA ASP A 23 -2.31 -8.07 -10.10
C ASP A 23 -2.17 -6.68 -9.45
N ALA A 24 -3.14 -5.79 -9.67
CA ALA A 24 -3.16 -4.50 -9.01
C ALA A 24 -3.48 -4.63 -7.51
N LEU A 25 -4.35 -5.56 -7.10
CA LEU A 25 -4.63 -5.81 -5.69
C LEU A 25 -3.46 -6.55 -5.00
N GLU A 26 -2.80 -7.49 -5.68
CA GLU A 26 -1.59 -8.18 -5.21
C GLU A 26 -0.39 -7.25 -5.12
N ASN A 27 -0.18 -6.36 -6.10
CA ASN A 27 0.87 -5.34 -6.02
C ASN A 27 0.64 -4.40 -4.83
N TYR A 28 -0.60 -4.02 -4.53
CA TYR A 28 -0.93 -3.23 -3.33
C TYR A 28 -0.71 -4.02 -2.04
N SER A 29 -0.91 -5.34 -2.08
CA SER A 29 -0.65 -6.30 -1.00
C SER A 29 0.82 -6.37 -0.61
N LEU A 30 1.72 -6.15 -1.59
CA LEU A 30 3.18 -6.21 -1.45
C LEU A 30 3.83 -4.82 -1.48
N SER A 31 3.04 -3.75 -1.45
CA SER A 31 3.56 -2.39 -1.48
C SER A 31 3.93 -1.94 -0.07
N ALA A 32 5.09 -1.30 0.04
CA ALA A 32 5.37 -0.47 1.21
C ALA A 32 4.58 0.84 1.07
N PHE A 33 4.19 1.41 2.21
CA PHE A 33 3.52 2.69 2.24
C PHE A 33 4.18 3.60 3.26
N THR A 34 4.50 4.83 2.82
CA THR A 34 4.79 5.92 3.75
C THR A 34 3.49 6.67 3.99
N VAL A 35 3.09 6.79 5.25
CA VAL A 35 1.86 7.48 5.64
C VAL A 35 2.21 8.58 6.62
N PHE A 36 1.62 9.75 6.46
CA PHE A 36 1.93 10.88 7.31
C PHE A 36 0.75 11.83 7.44
N GLY A 37 0.70 12.54 8.56
CA GLY A 37 -0.28 13.57 8.79
C GLY A 37 0.24 14.60 9.75
N THR A 38 -0.42 15.75 9.75
CA THR A 38 0.04 16.95 10.46
C THR A 38 -0.99 17.44 11.48
N THR A 39 -2.15 16.78 11.56
CA THR A 39 -3.26 17.14 12.46
C THR A 39 -3.69 15.94 13.31
N PRO A 40 -3.83 16.07 14.64
CA PRO A 40 -3.56 17.27 15.46
C PRO A 40 -2.08 17.52 15.75
N ASN A 41 -1.21 16.54 15.51
CA ASN A 41 0.25 16.63 15.62
C ASN A 41 0.89 16.01 14.37
N GLN A 42 2.18 16.23 14.15
CA GLN A 42 2.93 15.55 13.10
C GLN A 42 3.14 14.08 13.45
N TRP A 43 2.77 13.19 12.53
CA TRP A 43 2.91 11.76 12.67
C TRP A 43 3.33 11.14 11.34
N HIS A 44 4.15 10.10 11.42
CA HIS A 44 4.60 9.31 10.28
C HIS A 44 4.49 7.82 10.60
N PHE A 45 4.08 7.04 9.61
CA PHE A 45 4.12 5.59 9.62
C PHE A 45 4.82 5.10 8.38
N PHE A 46 5.52 3.99 8.55
CA PHE A 46 6.03 3.21 7.47
C PHE A 46 5.44 1.81 7.55
N VAL A 47 4.81 1.39 6.45
CA VAL A 47 4.23 0.05 6.31
C VAL A 47 5.17 -0.76 5.45
N GLN A 48 5.71 -1.85 6.00
CA GLN A 48 6.55 -2.80 5.28
C GLN A 48 5.86 -4.16 5.21
N PRO A 49 5.65 -4.74 4.03
CA PRO A 49 5.27 -6.14 3.93
C PRO A 49 6.42 -7.04 4.37
N LYS A 50 6.09 -8.13 5.05
CA LYS A 50 7.00 -9.21 5.39
C LYS A 50 6.78 -10.42 4.47
N GLU A 51 7.81 -11.25 4.35
CA GLU A 51 7.76 -12.49 3.55
C GLU A 51 6.73 -13.51 4.07
N ASP A 52 6.35 -13.43 5.36
CA ASP A 52 5.34 -14.29 5.98
C ASP A 52 3.88 -13.89 5.69
N GLY A 53 3.68 -12.83 4.89
CA GLY A 53 2.36 -12.30 4.53
C GLY A 53 1.74 -11.39 5.59
N THR A 54 2.46 -11.07 6.67
CA THR A 54 2.10 -9.98 7.58
C THR A 54 2.72 -8.66 7.12
N ASN A 55 2.25 -7.54 7.67
CA ASN A 55 2.93 -6.26 7.49
C ASN A 55 3.42 -5.74 8.83
N LEU A 56 4.58 -5.09 8.79
CA LEU A 56 5.15 -4.35 9.88
C LEU A 56 4.73 -2.89 9.75
N LEU A 57 4.02 -2.37 10.74
CA LEU A 57 3.79 -0.94 10.87
C LEU A 57 4.85 -0.39 11.81
N GLN A 58 5.69 0.51 11.33
CA GLN A 58 6.61 1.30 12.15
C GLN A 58 6.01 2.71 12.29
N MET A 59 5.71 3.13 13.52
CA MET A 59 5.24 4.50 13.78
C MET A 59 6.37 5.37 14.31
N LEU A 60 6.49 6.57 13.74
CA LEU A 60 7.30 7.69 14.19
C LEU A 60 6.35 8.88 14.41
N ALA A 61 5.68 8.92 15.55
CA ALA A 61 4.88 10.09 15.93
C ALA A 61 5.76 11.08 16.71
N GLU A 62 5.90 12.30 16.22
CA GLU A 62 6.51 13.36 17.02
C GLU A 62 5.64 13.64 18.25
N GLY A 63 6.23 13.54 19.43
CA GLY A 63 5.53 13.63 20.72
C GLY A 63 5.37 12.30 21.48
N GLY A 64 5.88 11.18 20.96
CA GLY A 64 6.11 9.96 21.76
C GLY A 64 4.86 9.12 22.09
N VAL A 65 3.77 9.27 21.34
CA VAL A 65 2.51 8.54 21.61
C VAL A 65 2.67 7.03 21.36
N VAL A 66 3.41 6.63 20.31
CA VAL A 66 3.76 5.24 20.02
C VAL A 66 5.08 5.23 19.24
N ASN A 67 6.07 4.52 19.76
CA ASN A 67 7.28 4.14 19.03
C ASN A 67 7.37 2.62 19.10
N GLY A 68 7.33 1.97 17.94
CA GLY A 68 7.41 0.52 17.90
C GLY A 68 7.03 -0.05 16.54
N GLU A 69 7.41 -1.31 16.38
CA GLU A 69 7.05 -2.13 15.25
C GLU A 69 5.96 -3.10 15.70
N PHE A 70 4.90 -3.26 14.91
CA PHE A 70 3.86 -4.22 15.23
C PHE A 70 3.26 -4.83 13.99
N GLU A 71 2.77 -6.05 14.17
CA GLU A 71 2.23 -6.87 13.10
C GLU A 71 0.78 -6.48 12.85
N VAL A 72 0.51 -6.13 11.59
CA VAL A 72 -0.83 -5.84 11.10
C VAL A 72 -1.15 -6.80 9.97
N ARG A 73 -2.43 -7.20 9.92
CA ARG A 73 -3.00 -7.88 8.78
C ARG A 73 -3.55 -6.85 7.82
N HIS A 74 -3.39 -7.09 6.53
CA HIS A 74 -3.97 -6.23 5.51
C HIS A 74 -5.12 -6.92 4.78
N SER A 75 -5.98 -6.09 4.20
CA SER A 75 -7.00 -6.45 3.23
C SER A 75 -6.98 -5.41 2.14
N VAL A 76 -7.01 -5.84 0.87
CA VAL A 76 -6.98 -4.95 -0.28
C VAL A 76 -8.31 -5.09 -1.03
N ASP A 77 -8.91 -3.95 -1.38
CA ASP A 77 -10.10 -3.89 -2.22
C ASP A 77 -9.97 -2.78 -3.29
N ALA A 78 -11.00 -2.61 -4.11
CA ALA A 78 -11.00 -1.60 -5.17
C ALA A 78 -10.87 -0.15 -4.67
N ARG A 79 -11.19 0.12 -3.40
CA ARG A 79 -11.16 1.44 -2.75
C ARG A 79 -9.79 1.72 -2.14
N GLY A 80 -8.98 0.70 -1.84
CA GLY A 80 -7.68 0.90 -1.22
C GLY A 80 -7.16 -0.34 -0.47
N VAL A 81 -6.33 -0.09 0.53
CA VAL A 81 -5.79 -1.10 1.44
C VAL A 81 -6.13 -0.72 2.88
N GLN A 82 -6.55 -1.70 3.66
CA GLN A 82 -6.80 -1.56 5.08
C GLN A 82 -5.83 -2.45 5.83
N PHE A 83 -5.14 -1.88 6.81
CA PHE A 83 -4.29 -2.58 7.76
C PHE A 83 -4.99 -2.58 9.13
N SER A 84 -4.94 -3.71 9.82
CA SER A 84 -5.59 -3.88 11.13
C SER A 84 -4.69 -4.71 12.05
N GLY A 85 -4.60 -4.31 13.30
CA GLY A 85 -3.78 -5.00 14.29
C GLY A 85 -4.08 -4.54 15.70
N LYS A 86 -3.18 -4.90 16.62
CA LYS A 86 -3.21 -4.44 18.00
C LYS A 86 -1.83 -4.01 18.45
N TYR A 87 -1.77 -2.90 19.19
CA TYR A 87 -0.55 -2.42 19.82
C TYR A 87 -0.86 -2.07 21.28
N ASN A 88 -0.11 -2.65 22.22
CA ASN A 88 -0.34 -2.48 23.67
C ASN A 88 -1.80 -2.72 24.13
N GLY A 89 -2.51 -3.64 23.48
CA GLY A 89 -3.91 -3.96 23.79
C GLY A 89 -4.94 -3.02 23.15
N GLU A 90 -4.51 -1.92 22.53
CA GLU A 90 -5.37 -1.03 21.74
C GLU A 90 -5.48 -1.53 20.30
N ASN A 91 -6.68 -1.41 19.72
CA ASN A 91 -6.88 -1.70 18.30
C ASN A 91 -6.26 -0.58 17.47
N ILE A 92 -5.62 -0.97 16.38
CA ILE A 92 -5.13 -0.04 15.37
C ILE A 92 -5.66 -0.45 14.01
N ASN A 93 -6.25 0.52 13.30
CA ASN A 93 -6.73 0.34 11.95
C ASN A 93 -6.22 1.49 11.09
N LEU A 94 -5.47 1.19 10.04
CA LEU A 94 -5.01 2.16 9.06
C LEU A 94 -5.69 1.88 7.73
N ASN A 95 -6.49 2.83 7.23
CA ASN A 95 -7.12 2.76 5.93
C ASN A 95 -6.39 3.70 4.97
N ILE A 96 -5.87 3.16 3.88
CA ILE A 96 -5.27 3.92 2.79
C ILE A 96 -6.18 3.79 1.57
N SER A 97 -6.90 4.86 1.28
CA SER A 97 -7.85 4.96 0.18
C SER A 97 -7.22 5.57 -1.06
N ARG A 98 -7.69 5.15 -2.24
CA ARG A 98 -7.32 5.72 -3.56
C ARG A 98 -8.06 7.04 -3.79
N GLU A 99 -7.80 8.01 -2.93
CA GLU A 99 -8.36 9.37 -2.98
C GLU A 99 -7.20 10.36 -2.90
N ILE A 100 -7.25 11.41 -3.73
CA ILE A 100 -6.23 12.47 -3.70
C ILE A 100 -6.23 13.13 -2.32
N CYS A 101 -5.08 13.15 -1.69
CA CYS A 101 -4.86 13.83 -0.42
C CYS A 101 -4.02 15.09 -0.66
N GLU A 102 -4.43 16.23 -0.10
CA GLU A 102 -3.63 17.45 -0.09
C GLU A 102 -3.09 17.64 1.34
N ASP A 103 -1.78 17.67 1.50
CA ASP A 103 -1.18 17.96 2.80
C ASP A 103 -1.44 19.43 3.16
N PRO A 104 -2.16 19.71 4.25
CA PRO A 104 -2.53 21.07 4.62
C PRO A 104 -1.34 21.94 5.02
N GLN A 105 -0.17 21.37 5.34
CA GLN A 105 1.04 22.14 5.66
C GLN A 105 1.80 22.57 4.41
N SER A 106 2.04 21.65 3.48
CA SER A 106 2.85 21.91 2.27
C SER A 106 2.03 22.30 1.04
N GLY A 107 0.73 22.01 1.03
CA GLY A 107 -0.15 22.13 -0.15
C GLY A 107 0.15 21.07 -1.23
N GLN A 108 1.03 20.11 -0.97
CA GLN A 108 1.35 19.05 -1.92
C GLN A 108 0.21 18.04 -2.02
N LYS A 109 -0.03 17.57 -3.25
CA LYS A 109 -1.04 16.54 -3.53
C LYS A 109 -0.39 15.18 -3.67
N TYR A 110 -1.00 14.20 -3.00
CA TYR A 110 -0.61 12.80 -2.95
C TYR A 110 -1.74 11.95 -3.49
N GLU A 111 -1.39 10.80 -4.07
CA GLU A 111 -2.35 9.90 -4.72
C GLU A 111 -3.27 9.16 -3.75
N PHE A 112 -2.89 9.10 -2.46
CA PHE A 112 -3.62 8.34 -1.45
C PHE A 112 -3.91 9.18 -0.21
N LYS A 113 -5.10 8.95 0.33
CA LYS A 113 -5.54 9.48 1.62
C LYS A 113 -5.54 8.37 2.64
N ALA A 114 -4.97 8.67 3.80
CA ALA A 114 -4.89 7.77 4.91
C ALA A 114 -5.75 8.23 6.09
N VAL A 115 -6.39 7.27 6.74
CA VAL A 115 -7.11 7.45 7.99
C VAL A 115 -6.64 6.38 8.96
N LEU A 116 -6.03 6.81 10.05
CA LEU A 116 -5.65 5.96 11.17
C LEU A 116 -6.71 6.07 12.27
N ASP A 117 -7.20 4.93 12.73
CA ASP A 117 -7.94 4.77 13.97
C ASP A 117 -7.05 4.06 14.98
N PHE A 118 -6.71 4.74 16.07
CA PHE A 118 -5.92 4.20 17.17
C PHE A 118 -6.67 4.39 18.48
N GLY A 119 -7.08 3.29 19.12
CA GLY A 119 -7.84 3.36 20.37
C GLY A 119 -9.17 4.13 20.25
N GLY A 120 -9.78 4.17 19.07
CA GLY A 120 -11.01 4.93 18.79
C GLY A 120 -10.78 6.40 18.45
N LYS A 121 -9.52 6.85 18.33
CA LYS A 121 -9.16 8.20 17.88
C LYS A 121 -8.77 8.18 16.41
N TYR A 122 -9.33 9.11 15.65
CA TYR A 122 -9.10 9.22 14.21
C TYR A 122 -8.06 10.28 13.89
N TYR A 123 -7.11 9.91 13.04
CA TYR A 123 -6.04 10.76 12.53
C TYR A 123 -6.07 10.69 11.01
N GLN A 124 -6.12 11.86 10.36
CA GLN A 124 -6.16 11.97 8.91
C GLN A 124 -4.79 12.39 8.38
N GLY A 125 -4.41 11.80 7.27
CA GLY A 125 -3.12 12.02 6.64
C GLY A 125 -3.13 11.64 5.16
N CYS A 126 -1.98 11.80 4.53
CA CYS A 126 -1.72 11.38 3.18
C CYS A 126 -0.85 10.12 3.20
N ALA A 127 -0.88 9.37 2.10
CA ALA A 127 -0.01 8.24 1.90
C ALA A 127 0.66 8.29 0.53
N LEU A 128 1.86 7.73 0.50
CA LEU A 128 2.68 7.49 -0.67
C LEU A 128 2.87 5.98 -0.77
N ARG A 129 2.70 5.45 -1.98
CA ARG A 129 3.14 4.09 -2.26
C ARG A 129 4.63 4.14 -2.52
N GLU A 130 5.39 3.39 -1.75
CA GLU A 130 6.79 3.14 -2.02
C GLU A 130 6.87 1.83 -2.82
N SER A 131 7.55 1.89 -3.97
CA SER A 131 7.98 0.68 -4.63
C SER A 131 9.09 0.08 -3.78
N ILE A 132 8.86 -1.11 -3.20
CA ILE A 132 9.97 -1.94 -2.75
C ILE A 132 10.62 -2.40 -4.03
N GLU A 133 11.65 -1.69 -4.50
CA GLU A 133 12.48 -2.23 -5.57
C GLU A 133 12.95 -3.62 -5.08
N PRO A 134 12.66 -4.73 -5.80
CA PRO A 134 13.33 -5.97 -5.50
C PRO A 134 14.82 -5.67 -5.64
N ALA A 135 15.57 -5.80 -4.56
CA ALA A 135 16.99 -5.48 -4.52
C ALA A 135 17.65 -6.04 -5.78
N LYS A 136 18.12 -5.16 -6.67
CA LYS A 136 18.83 -5.58 -7.88
C LYS A 136 20.12 -6.24 -7.41
N ASN A 137 20.17 -7.53 -7.67
CA ASN A 137 21.26 -8.45 -7.42
C ASN A 137 22.58 -8.01 -8.06
#